data_AF-A0A2N3VZQ7-F1
#
_entry.id   AF-A0A2N3VZQ7-F1
#
_cell.length_a   1.000
_cell.length_b   1.000
_cell.length_c   1.000
_cell.angle_alpha   90.00
_cell.angle_beta   90.00
_cell.angle_gamma   90.00
#
_symmetry.space_group_name_H-M   'P 1'
#
loop_
_entity.id
_entity.type
_entity.pdbx_description
1 polymer ?
#
loop_
_entity_poly.entity_id
_entity_poly.type
_entity_poly.pdbx_seq_one_letter_code
_entity_poly.pdbx_strand_id
1 'polypeptide(L)'
;MSLLVVGLSHRSAPVSILERASLSADAQVKLLQDTLAAEPAAEAAVLATCNRIELYADVDKFHAGVAELSTLLAQHSGVGLEELTPYLYVHYEDRAVHHLFSVACGLDSMVVGEGQILGQIKDTLALGQELHTAGRLLNDLFQQALRVGKRAHSETGIDRAGQSLVTFGLEQLAVGVTVDSWAKDKRALVIGAGSMSSLAAATLARAGVREVIVANRTPARAERLVEILTESGTAARAVAMSDVARELTRVDVAVSCTGATGLVLTAQAVGDAVGAPVAAAPASHAPAAEGCPVDFGATAAAGAGLAAYTAVAEAADAVRDQGVDADSLELHGSWADNATGARPAGRRRIPAQTGPVRLALLDLAMPRDIDAAVHRIPGVRLVDIESLAEASADAPMAADVDQVRSIVSDEVAAFGAAQRAAHITPTVVALRAMAADVVAGEVARLEGRLPDLDEKQRAEVTQTVRRVVDKLLHAPTVRIKQLAAEPGGAGYADALRTLFDLDPETVAAVSRADLSDADVKNRDVKNRDAKNRGRS
;
A
#
# COMPACT_ATOMS: atom_id res chain seq x y z
N MET A 1 -7.61 16.55 -13.08
CA MET A 1 -6.72 16.06 -12.02
C MET A 1 -7.51 15.95 -10.74
N SER A 2 -8.09 14.77 -10.59
CA SER A 2 -8.88 14.33 -9.45
C SER A 2 -8.36 12.98 -9.01
N LEU A 3 -8.29 12.79 -7.70
CA LEU A 3 -7.81 11.55 -7.11
C LEU A 3 -8.80 10.41 -7.35
N LEU A 4 -8.30 9.28 -7.85
CA LEU A 4 -9.06 8.07 -8.09
C LEU A 4 -8.37 6.88 -7.43
N VAL A 5 -9.16 6.00 -6.82
CA VAL A 5 -8.71 4.72 -6.29
C VAL A 5 -9.57 3.64 -6.89
N VAL A 6 -8.92 2.66 -7.53
CA VAL A 6 -9.55 1.41 -7.97
C VAL A 6 -8.86 0.27 -7.25
N GLY A 7 -9.63 -0.60 -6.62
CA GLY A 7 -9.04 -1.70 -5.88
C GLY A 7 -10.01 -2.76 -5.44
N LEU A 8 -9.47 -3.79 -4.81
CA LEU A 8 -10.20 -4.87 -4.16
C LEU A 8 -9.59 -5.14 -2.79
N SER A 9 -10.40 -5.61 -1.85
CA SER A 9 -9.97 -5.91 -0.49
C SER A 9 -10.67 -7.13 0.06
N HIS A 10 -10.25 -7.61 1.23
CA HIS A 10 -10.90 -8.71 1.95
C HIS A 10 -12.39 -8.44 2.27
N ARG A 11 -12.85 -7.18 2.24
CA ARG A 11 -14.27 -6.82 2.40
C ARG A 11 -15.06 -7.00 1.11
N SER A 12 -14.45 -6.76 -0.05
CA SER A 12 -15.13 -6.79 -1.35
C SER A 12 -14.95 -8.13 -2.09
N ALA A 13 -13.81 -8.79 -1.92
CA ALA A 13 -13.43 -10.01 -2.64
C ALA A 13 -13.18 -11.19 -1.68
N PRO A 14 -13.51 -12.43 -2.07
CA PRO A 14 -13.07 -13.61 -1.33
C PRO A 14 -11.55 -13.79 -1.42
N VAL A 15 -10.95 -14.43 -0.42
CA VAL A 15 -9.49 -14.68 -0.35
C VAL A 15 -8.95 -15.35 -1.61
N SER A 16 -9.69 -16.30 -2.20
CA SER A 16 -9.29 -16.97 -3.44
C SER A 16 -9.09 -16.03 -4.64
N ILE A 17 -9.86 -14.95 -4.73
CA ILE A 17 -9.69 -13.92 -5.77
C ILE A 17 -8.49 -13.04 -5.42
N LEU A 18 -8.32 -12.65 -4.16
CA LEU A 18 -7.18 -11.84 -3.71
C LEU A 18 -5.84 -12.57 -3.90
N GLU A 19 -5.77 -13.87 -3.64
CA GLU A 19 -4.57 -14.69 -3.86
C GLU A 19 -4.17 -14.73 -5.33
N ARG A 20 -5.15 -14.96 -6.21
CA ARG A 20 -4.92 -14.97 -7.66
C ARG A 20 -4.56 -13.59 -8.19
N ALA A 21 -5.14 -12.55 -7.61
CA ALA A 21 -4.89 -11.18 -8.02
C ALA A 21 -3.58 -10.60 -7.46
N SER A 22 -2.94 -11.30 -6.52
CA SER A 22 -1.74 -10.81 -5.82
C SER A 22 -0.62 -10.39 -6.78
N LEU A 23 -0.06 -9.21 -6.54
CA LEU A 23 0.96 -8.62 -7.41
C LEU A 23 2.36 -8.91 -6.87
N SER A 24 3.19 -9.56 -7.69
CA SER A 24 4.63 -9.65 -7.43
C SER A 24 5.28 -8.26 -7.46
N ALA A 25 6.45 -8.11 -6.82
CA ALA A 25 7.17 -6.83 -6.82
C ALA A 25 7.44 -6.31 -8.24
N ASP A 26 7.82 -7.18 -9.18
CA ASP A 26 8.04 -6.82 -10.58
C ASP A 26 6.74 -6.41 -11.29
N ALA A 27 5.61 -7.06 -10.97
CA ALA A 27 4.30 -6.70 -11.51
C ALA A 27 3.83 -5.34 -10.99
N GLN A 28 4.10 -5.01 -9.72
CA GLN A 28 3.78 -3.69 -9.16
C GLN A 28 4.54 -2.57 -9.88
N VAL A 29 5.84 -2.78 -10.16
CA VAL A 29 6.66 -1.80 -10.90
C VAL A 29 6.12 -1.60 -12.32
N LYS A 30 5.80 -2.69 -13.03
CA LYS A 30 5.26 -2.60 -14.39
C LYS A 30 3.88 -1.95 -14.42
N LEU A 31 2.99 -2.30 -13.50
CA LEU A 31 1.68 -1.67 -13.35
C LEU A 31 1.80 -0.16 -13.20
N LEU A 32 2.71 0.32 -12.35
CA LEU A 32 2.96 1.75 -12.16
C LEU A 32 3.46 2.43 -13.42
N GLN A 33 4.40 1.80 -14.13
CA GLN A 33 4.94 2.33 -15.39
C GLN A 33 3.88 2.40 -16.49
N ASP A 34 3.10 1.34 -16.65
CA ASP A 34 2.02 1.27 -17.64
C ASP A 34 0.90 2.27 -17.31
N THR A 35 0.61 2.48 -16.02
CA THR A 35 -0.37 3.47 -15.57
C THR A 35 0.02 4.88 -15.99
N LEU A 36 1.29 5.27 -15.84
CA LEU A 36 1.76 6.60 -16.27
C LEU A 36 1.91 6.73 -17.80
N ALA A 37 2.11 5.61 -18.49
CA ALA A 37 2.14 5.57 -19.94
C ALA A 37 0.73 5.70 -20.53
N ALA A 38 -0.29 5.24 -19.80
CA ALA A 38 -1.68 5.44 -20.16
C ALA A 38 -2.06 6.91 -19.91
N GLU A 39 -2.51 7.60 -20.95
CA GLU A 39 -2.76 9.05 -20.92
C GLU A 39 -3.77 9.59 -19.89
N PRO A 40 -4.64 8.83 -19.15
CA PRO A 40 -5.44 9.49 -18.13
C PRO A 40 -4.73 9.76 -16.82
N ALA A 41 -3.55 9.18 -16.50
CA ALA A 41 -2.95 9.26 -15.17
C ALA A 41 -1.64 10.08 -15.12
N ALA A 42 -1.60 11.12 -14.28
CA ALA A 42 -0.42 11.96 -14.07
C ALA A 42 0.49 11.45 -12.93
N GLU A 43 -0.09 10.80 -11.94
CA GLU A 43 0.60 10.21 -10.79
C GLU A 43 -0.01 8.84 -10.49
N ALA A 44 0.77 7.89 -9.98
CA ALA A 44 0.31 6.57 -9.60
C ALA A 44 1.04 5.99 -8.38
N ALA A 45 0.30 5.28 -7.52
CA ALA A 45 0.84 4.50 -6.40
C ALA A 45 0.03 3.19 -6.22
N VAL A 46 0.71 2.09 -5.90
CA VAL A 46 0.09 0.77 -5.69
C VAL A 46 0.28 0.33 -4.25
N LEU A 47 -0.83 0.13 -3.53
CA LEU A 47 -0.85 -0.49 -2.22
C LEU A 47 -1.29 -1.95 -2.38
N ALA A 48 -0.31 -2.85 -2.38
CA ALA A 48 -0.53 -4.29 -2.43
C ALA A 48 -0.13 -4.92 -1.09
N THR A 49 -1.09 -5.54 -0.41
CA THR A 49 -0.90 -6.26 0.85
C THR A 49 -1.57 -7.63 0.75
N CYS A 50 -1.50 -8.44 1.81
CA CYS A 50 -2.22 -9.72 1.87
C CYS A 50 -3.75 -9.58 1.92
N ASN A 51 -4.28 -8.37 2.13
CA ASN A 51 -5.71 -8.13 2.33
C ASN A 51 -6.31 -7.11 1.35
N ARG A 52 -5.49 -6.49 0.48
CA ARG A 52 -5.95 -5.50 -0.50
C ARG A 52 -4.95 -5.31 -1.63
N ILE A 53 -5.49 -4.90 -2.78
CA ILE A 53 -4.73 -4.36 -3.91
C ILE A 53 -5.45 -3.11 -4.34
N GLU A 54 -4.77 -1.98 -4.27
CA GLU A 54 -5.32 -0.66 -4.57
C GLU A 54 -4.36 0.11 -5.46
N LEU A 55 -4.89 0.63 -6.56
CA LEU A 55 -4.20 1.53 -7.47
C LEU A 55 -4.76 2.94 -7.26
N TYR A 56 -3.92 3.80 -6.69
CA TYR A 56 -4.17 5.22 -6.50
C TYR A 56 -3.62 5.97 -7.70
N ALA A 57 -4.41 6.84 -8.33
CA ALA A 57 -3.96 7.65 -9.44
C ALA A 57 -4.55 9.05 -9.41
N ASP A 58 -3.81 10.03 -9.91
CA ASP A 58 -4.36 11.35 -10.26
C ASP A 58 -4.80 11.31 -11.72
N VAL A 59 -6.11 11.43 -11.97
CA VAL A 59 -6.67 11.30 -13.31
C VAL A 59 -7.36 12.56 -13.81
N ASP A 60 -7.34 12.75 -15.14
CA ASP A 60 -8.02 13.89 -15.76
C ASP A 60 -9.53 13.72 -15.86
N LYS A 61 -9.99 12.50 -16.15
CA LYS A 61 -11.40 12.17 -16.33
C LYS A 61 -11.75 10.91 -15.55
N PHE A 62 -12.80 10.99 -14.75
CA PHE A 62 -13.28 9.88 -13.92
C PHE A 62 -13.51 8.59 -14.73
N HIS A 63 -14.44 8.59 -15.68
CA HIS A 63 -14.82 7.39 -16.44
C HIS A 63 -13.67 6.75 -17.21
N ALA A 64 -12.85 7.56 -17.88
CA ALA A 64 -11.68 7.06 -18.61
C ALA A 64 -10.63 6.48 -17.64
N GLY A 65 -10.41 7.13 -16.49
CA GLY A 65 -9.53 6.62 -15.45
C GLY A 65 -10.01 5.28 -14.88
N VAL A 66 -11.29 5.15 -14.53
CA VAL A 66 -11.84 3.90 -13.98
C VAL A 66 -11.67 2.73 -14.94
N ALA A 67 -12.02 2.93 -16.21
CA ALA A 67 -11.91 1.88 -17.23
C ALA A 67 -10.45 1.43 -17.43
N GLU A 68 -9.54 2.39 -17.53
CA GLU A 68 -8.11 2.12 -17.78
C GLU A 68 -7.45 1.44 -16.57
N LEU A 69 -7.61 1.99 -15.36
CA LEU A 69 -7.02 1.44 -14.15
C LEU A 69 -7.56 0.03 -13.84
N SER A 70 -8.85 -0.22 -14.08
CA SER A 70 -9.43 -1.57 -13.92
C SER A 70 -8.82 -2.57 -14.91
N THR A 71 -8.61 -2.13 -16.16
CA THR A 71 -8.00 -2.95 -17.21
C THR A 71 -6.54 -3.27 -16.88
N LEU A 72 -5.77 -2.28 -16.43
CA LEU A 72 -4.37 -2.47 -16.02
C LEU A 72 -4.26 -3.40 -14.80
N LEU A 73 -5.13 -3.24 -13.81
CA LEU A 73 -5.19 -4.17 -12.67
C LEU A 73 -5.49 -5.60 -13.13
N ALA A 74 -6.45 -5.81 -14.03
CA ALA A 74 -6.75 -7.13 -14.58
C ALA A 74 -5.55 -7.76 -15.31
N GLN A 75 -4.89 -6.98 -16.17
CA GLN A 75 -3.72 -7.44 -16.92
C GLN A 75 -2.56 -7.86 -16.02
N HIS A 76 -2.20 -7.03 -15.04
CA HIS A 76 -1.05 -7.28 -14.16
C HIS A 76 -1.33 -8.30 -13.05
N SER A 77 -2.59 -8.45 -12.65
CA SER A 77 -3.01 -9.47 -11.70
C SER A 77 -3.19 -10.85 -12.34
N GLY A 78 -3.33 -10.92 -13.67
CA GLY A 78 -3.59 -12.17 -14.38
C GLY A 78 -5.02 -12.71 -14.20
N VAL A 79 -5.92 -11.93 -13.60
CA VAL A 79 -7.34 -12.26 -13.47
C VAL A 79 -8.13 -11.43 -14.49
N GLY A 80 -9.02 -12.08 -15.25
CA GLY A 80 -9.79 -11.41 -16.30
C GLY A 80 -10.65 -10.28 -15.76
N LEU A 81 -10.81 -9.20 -16.54
CA LEU A 81 -11.54 -8.01 -16.12
C LEU A 81 -12.98 -8.35 -15.69
N GLU A 82 -13.71 -9.15 -16.48
CA GLU A 82 -15.08 -9.58 -16.15
C GLU A 82 -15.18 -10.33 -14.80
N GLU A 83 -14.11 -11.03 -14.41
CA GLU A 83 -14.05 -11.75 -13.14
C GLU A 83 -13.72 -10.82 -11.96
N LEU A 84 -12.94 -9.76 -12.19
CA LEU A 84 -12.59 -8.77 -11.17
C LEU A 84 -13.69 -7.73 -10.94
N THR A 85 -14.38 -7.28 -11.99
CA THR A 85 -15.36 -6.19 -11.95
C THR A 85 -16.37 -6.30 -10.78
N PRO A 86 -16.95 -7.47 -10.45
CA PRO A 86 -17.90 -7.58 -9.34
C PRO A 86 -17.31 -7.30 -7.95
N TYR A 87 -15.99 -7.33 -7.82
CA TYR A 87 -15.27 -7.17 -6.55
C TYR A 87 -14.47 -5.87 -6.46
N LEU A 88 -14.33 -5.14 -7.57
CA LEU A 88 -13.66 -3.85 -7.61
C LEU A 88 -14.55 -2.79 -6.94
N TYR A 89 -13.96 -1.98 -6.08
CA TYR A 89 -14.56 -0.73 -5.61
C TYR A 89 -13.79 0.46 -6.18
N VAL A 90 -14.50 1.58 -6.25
CA VAL A 90 -13.97 2.84 -6.77
C VAL A 90 -14.25 3.95 -5.77
N HIS A 91 -13.22 4.71 -5.43
CA HIS A 91 -13.35 5.93 -4.64
C HIS A 91 -12.77 7.12 -5.40
N TYR A 92 -13.47 8.25 -5.34
CA TYR A 92 -13.14 9.46 -6.08
C TYR A 92 -13.05 10.66 -5.15
N GLU A 93 -12.06 11.52 -5.39
CA GLU A 93 -11.78 12.76 -4.64
C GLU A 93 -11.79 12.54 -3.12
N ASP A 94 -12.64 13.25 -2.37
CA ASP A 94 -12.70 13.19 -0.92
C ASP A 94 -12.93 11.77 -0.38
N ARG A 95 -13.65 10.91 -1.12
CA ARG A 95 -13.85 9.51 -0.73
C ARG A 95 -12.56 8.70 -0.85
N ALA A 96 -11.72 8.98 -1.84
CA ALA A 96 -10.41 8.34 -1.98
C ALA A 96 -9.46 8.76 -0.85
N VAL A 97 -9.47 10.03 -0.46
CA VAL A 97 -8.72 10.54 0.70
C VAL A 97 -9.21 9.87 1.98
N HIS A 98 -10.53 9.85 2.21
CA HIS A 98 -11.14 9.20 3.36
C HIS A 98 -10.79 7.72 3.45
N HIS A 99 -10.84 7.01 2.32
CA HIS A 99 -10.46 5.60 2.22
C HIS A 99 -9.02 5.39 2.67
N LEU A 100 -8.04 6.10 2.09
CA LEU A 100 -6.64 5.94 2.47
C LEU A 100 -6.40 6.26 3.96
N PHE A 101 -7.04 7.29 4.50
CA PHE A 101 -6.90 7.65 5.92
C PHE A 101 -7.51 6.55 6.80
N SER A 102 -8.66 6.00 6.44
CA SER A 102 -9.30 4.88 7.14
C SER A 102 -8.43 3.62 7.11
N VAL A 103 -7.82 3.32 5.97
CA VAL A 103 -6.84 2.23 5.81
C VAL A 103 -5.60 2.47 6.67
N ALA A 104 -5.05 3.69 6.67
CA ALA A 104 -3.87 4.05 7.48
C ALA A 104 -4.14 3.99 8.99
N CYS A 105 -5.37 4.28 9.41
CA CYS A 105 -5.83 4.10 10.78
C CYS A 105 -6.13 2.64 11.15
N GLY A 106 -6.08 1.70 10.19
CA GLY A 106 -6.38 0.29 10.41
C GLY A 106 -7.87 -0.01 10.59
N LEU A 107 -8.78 0.92 10.28
CA LEU A 107 -10.24 0.70 10.35
C LEU A 107 -10.72 -0.33 9.33
N ASP A 108 -10.05 -0.36 8.18
CA ASP A 108 -10.33 -1.29 7.10
C ASP A 108 -9.37 -2.48 7.06
N SER A 109 -8.59 -2.70 8.10
CA SER A 109 -7.77 -3.91 8.25
C SER A 109 -8.60 -5.10 8.72
N MET A 110 -8.13 -6.32 8.43
CA MET A 110 -8.78 -7.56 8.89
C MET A 110 -8.83 -7.67 10.41
N VAL A 111 -7.76 -7.18 11.08
CA VAL A 111 -7.75 -6.90 12.50
C VAL A 111 -7.69 -5.38 12.67
N VAL A 112 -8.75 -4.83 13.25
CA VAL A 112 -8.91 -3.38 13.42
C VAL A 112 -7.83 -2.85 14.36
N GLY A 113 -7.10 -1.80 13.94
CA GLY A 113 -6.01 -1.20 14.71
C GLY A 113 -4.64 -1.86 14.51
N GLU A 114 -4.51 -2.78 13.56
CA GLU A 114 -3.22 -3.37 13.22
C GLU A 114 -2.24 -2.31 12.66
N GLY A 115 -1.17 -2.00 13.41
CA GLY A 115 -0.18 -0.99 13.03
C GLY A 115 0.74 -1.35 11.85
N GLN A 116 0.64 -2.54 11.25
CA GLN A 116 1.53 -2.96 10.14
C GLN A 116 1.19 -2.25 8.83
N ILE A 117 -0.08 -1.86 8.64
CA ILE A 117 -0.53 -1.14 7.46
C ILE A 117 0.19 0.20 7.29
N LEU A 118 0.57 0.88 8.39
CA LEU A 118 1.37 2.10 8.34
C LEU A 118 2.75 1.87 7.74
N GLY A 119 3.36 0.72 8.03
CA GLY A 119 4.62 0.31 7.41
C GLY A 119 4.45 0.08 5.90
N GLN A 120 3.40 -0.62 5.51
CA GLN A 120 3.10 -0.93 4.10
C GLN A 120 2.81 0.35 3.29
N ILE A 121 2.03 1.29 3.83
CA ILE A 121 1.77 2.60 3.20
C ILE A 121 3.06 3.39 3.03
N LYS A 122 3.95 3.35 4.03
CA LYS A 122 5.27 4.00 3.95
C LYS A 122 6.13 3.38 2.85
N ASP A 123 6.13 2.06 2.73
CA ASP A 123 6.88 1.34 1.71
C ASP A 123 6.31 1.60 0.30
N THR A 124 4.97 1.63 0.15
CA THR A 124 4.30 2.04 -1.10
C THR A 124 4.71 3.45 -1.51
N LEU A 125 4.72 4.41 -0.57
CA LEU A 125 5.16 5.76 -0.87
C LEU A 125 6.64 5.81 -1.27
N ALA A 126 7.50 5.08 -0.55
CA ALA A 126 8.92 5.01 -0.86
C ALA A 126 9.18 4.46 -2.27
N LEU A 127 8.45 3.40 -2.66
CA LEU A 127 8.51 2.83 -4.01
C LEU A 127 8.05 3.84 -5.06
N GLY A 128 6.91 4.52 -4.85
CA GLY A 128 6.42 5.54 -5.77
C GLY A 128 7.39 6.73 -5.92
N GLN A 129 8.08 7.12 -4.85
CA GLN A 129 9.12 8.15 -4.88
C GLN A 129 10.40 7.69 -5.60
N GLU A 130 10.78 6.42 -5.46
CA GLU A 130 11.94 5.84 -6.14
C GLU A 130 11.72 5.73 -7.66
N LEU A 131 10.52 5.31 -8.06
CA LEU A 131 10.12 5.18 -9.45
C LEU A 131 9.65 6.49 -10.10
N HIS A 132 9.58 7.58 -9.32
CA HIS A 132 9.04 8.87 -9.75
C HIS A 132 7.58 8.79 -10.26
N THR A 133 6.78 7.88 -9.71
CA THR A 133 5.37 7.74 -10.04
C THR A 133 4.45 8.48 -9.07
N ALA A 134 4.89 8.68 -7.83
CA ALA A 134 4.20 9.55 -6.89
C ALA A 134 4.69 10.99 -7.10
N GLY A 135 3.86 11.83 -7.71
CA GLY A 135 4.10 13.26 -7.83
C GLY A 135 3.72 14.00 -6.53
N ARG A 136 3.32 15.27 -6.63
CA ARG A 136 3.04 16.09 -5.44
C ARG A 136 1.78 15.61 -4.73
N LEU A 137 0.71 15.33 -5.48
CA LEU A 137 -0.59 15.01 -4.89
C LEU A 137 -0.51 13.74 -4.06
N LEU A 138 0.00 12.64 -4.64
CA LEU A 138 0.13 11.37 -3.95
C LEU A 138 1.19 11.43 -2.83
N ASN A 139 2.27 12.21 -2.98
CA ASN A 139 3.21 12.41 -1.88
C ASN A 139 2.55 13.04 -0.65
N ASP A 140 1.86 14.17 -0.84
CA ASP A 140 1.22 14.89 0.25
C ASP A 140 0.12 14.04 0.90
N LEU A 141 -0.67 13.34 0.07
CA LEU A 141 -1.73 12.43 0.51
C LEU A 141 -1.18 11.30 1.39
N PHE A 142 -0.19 10.54 0.92
CA PHE A 142 0.36 9.40 1.66
C PHE A 142 1.11 9.85 2.92
N GLN A 143 1.82 10.99 2.87
CA GLN A 143 2.45 11.57 4.07
C GLN A 143 1.42 11.98 5.11
N GLN A 144 0.31 12.60 4.69
CA GLN A 144 -0.78 12.94 5.60
C GLN A 144 -1.42 11.69 6.16
N ALA A 145 -1.70 10.67 5.34
CA ALA A 145 -2.25 9.39 5.79
C ALA A 145 -1.38 8.74 6.89
N LEU A 146 -0.04 8.76 6.72
CA LEU A 146 0.90 8.26 7.73
C LEU A 146 0.85 9.06 9.04
N ARG A 147 0.65 10.39 8.98
CA ARG A 147 0.49 11.23 10.18
C ARG A 147 -0.84 10.96 10.88
N VAL A 148 -1.93 10.91 10.11
CA VAL A 148 -3.29 10.65 10.62
C VAL A 148 -3.36 9.28 11.29
N GLY A 149 -2.83 8.24 10.64
CA GLY A 149 -2.81 6.91 11.24
C GLY A 149 -1.97 6.85 12.52
N LYS A 150 -0.77 7.46 12.57
CA LYS A 150 0.02 7.57 13.81
C LYS A 150 -0.74 8.30 14.92
N ARG A 151 -1.40 9.40 14.57
CA ARG A 151 -2.20 10.20 15.48
C ARG A 151 -3.34 9.37 16.08
N ALA A 152 -4.10 8.65 15.23
CA ALA A 152 -5.17 7.75 15.68
C ALA A 152 -4.68 6.66 16.64
N HIS A 153 -3.56 6.01 16.35
CA HIS A 153 -2.97 4.99 17.23
C HIS A 153 -2.50 5.60 18.57
N SER A 154 -2.03 6.85 18.58
CA SER A 154 -1.57 7.53 19.80
C SER A 154 -2.68 8.18 20.65
N GLU A 155 -3.77 8.65 20.03
CA GLU A 155 -4.84 9.42 20.67
C GLU A 155 -6.07 8.58 21.03
N THR A 156 -6.15 7.33 20.55
CA THR A 156 -7.31 6.45 20.75
C THR A 156 -6.94 5.10 21.36
N GLY A 157 -7.95 4.34 21.79
CA GLY A 157 -7.78 2.97 22.27
C GLY A 157 -7.55 1.93 21.17
N ILE A 158 -7.47 2.34 19.89
CA ILE A 158 -7.48 1.41 18.76
C ILE A 158 -6.31 0.41 18.77
N ASP A 159 -5.19 0.74 19.41
CA ASP A 159 -4.03 -0.17 19.59
C ASP A 159 -4.32 -1.31 20.57
N ARG A 160 -5.16 -1.08 21.59
CA ARG A 160 -5.61 -2.14 22.51
C ARG A 160 -6.60 -3.08 21.83
N ALA A 161 -7.33 -2.53 20.86
CA ALA A 161 -8.18 -3.26 19.94
C ALA A 161 -7.34 -4.07 18.93
N GLY A 162 -6.28 -3.46 18.39
CA GLY A 162 -5.40 -4.00 17.36
C GLY A 162 -4.30 -4.90 17.90
N GLN A 163 -4.66 -6.11 18.29
CA GLN A 163 -3.66 -7.18 18.34
C GLN A 163 -3.07 -7.40 16.94
N SER A 164 -1.78 -7.76 16.84
CA SER A 164 -1.23 -8.15 15.53
C SER A 164 -1.99 -9.36 14.97
N LEU A 165 -2.09 -9.48 13.64
CA LEU A 165 -2.65 -10.67 12.98
C LEU A 165 -2.02 -11.97 13.48
N VAL A 166 -0.73 -11.93 13.82
CA VAL A 166 -0.03 -13.05 14.46
C VAL A 166 -0.63 -13.39 15.81
N THR A 167 -0.78 -12.41 16.71
CA THR A 167 -1.33 -12.64 18.05
C THR A 167 -2.75 -13.19 17.97
N PHE A 168 -3.59 -12.56 17.15
CA PHE A 168 -4.96 -13.03 16.93
C PHE A 168 -4.99 -14.46 16.37
N GLY A 169 -4.10 -14.79 15.44
CA GLY A 169 -3.99 -16.17 14.93
C GLY A 169 -3.50 -17.18 15.96
N LEU A 170 -2.59 -16.79 16.85
CA LEU A 170 -2.18 -17.63 17.98
C LEU A 170 -3.33 -17.83 18.99
N GLU A 171 -4.17 -16.82 19.23
CA GLU A 171 -5.36 -16.96 20.07
C GLU A 171 -6.36 -17.96 19.47
N GLN A 172 -6.60 -17.88 18.15
CA GLN A 172 -7.44 -18.85 17.45
C GLN A 172 -6.86 -20.26 17.49
N LEU A 173 -5.53 -20.41 17.52
CA LEU A 173 -4.89 -21.71 17.72
C LEU A 173 -4.99 -22.22 19.17
N ALA A 174 -4.91 -21.32 20.14
CA ALA A 174 -4.90 -21.63 21.57
C ALA A 174 -6.24 -22.12 22.11
N VAL A 175 -7.37 -21.72 21.50
CA VAL A 175 -8.77 -22.13 21.80
C VAL A 175 -9.06 -22.32 23.30
N GLY A 176 -9.56 -21.25 23.93
CA GLY A 176 -10.10 -21.31 25.30
C GLY A 176 -9.05 -21.28 26.41
N VAL A 177 -7.78 -21.10 26.08
CA VAL A 177 -6.68 -20.80 27.02
C VAL A 177 -5.88 -19.60 26.52
N THR A 178 -5.13 -18.96 27.41
CA THR A 178 -4.24 -17.86 27.02
C THR A 178 -3.11 -18.37 26.14
N VAL A 179 -2.66 -17.54 25.19
CA VAL A 179 -1.56 -17.88 24.28
C VAL A 179 -0.31 -18.26 25.06
N ASP A 180 0.01 -17.54 26.14
CA ASP A 180 1.17 -17.82 27.00
C ASP A 180 1.11 -19.23 27.60
N SER A 181 -0.04 -19.63 28.14
CA SER A 181 -0.20 -20.98 28.71
C SER A 181 -0.17 -22.05 27.63
N TRP A 182 -0.68 -21.75 26.44
CA TRP A 182 -0.74 -22.70 25.33
C TRP A 182 0.61 -22.88 24.64
N ALA A 183 1.41 -21.81 24.51
CA ALA A 183 2.70 -21.77 23.84
C ALA A 183 3.84 -22.27 24.73
N LYS A 184 3.66 -22.24 26.05
CA LYS A 184 4.67 -22.69 27.03
C LYS A 184 5.20 -24.08 26.70
N ASP A 185 6.52 -24.20 26.75
CA ASP A 185 7.29 -25.44 26.51
C ASP A 185 7.20 -26.03 25.09
N LYS A 186 6.42 -25.42 24.19
CA LYS A 186 6.31 -25.85 22.78
C LYS A 186 7.51 -25.43 21.95
N ARG A 187 7.77 -26.19 20.89
CA ARG A 187 8.72 -25.82 19.84
C ARG A 187 7.98 -25.19 18.67
N ALA A 188 8.48 -24.05 18.21
CA ALA A 188 7.89 -23.30 17.12
C ALA A 188 8.81 -23.31 15.89
N LEU A 189 8.24 -23.55 14.70
CA LEU A 189 8.89 -23.33 13.42
C LEU A 189 8.36 -22.05 12.78
N VAL A 190 9.22 -21.12 12.41
CA VAL A 190 8.86 -19.93 11.64
C VAL A 190 9.45 -20.06 10.25
N ILE A 191 8.59 -20.03 9.24
CA ILE A 191 8.95 -20.15 7.84
C ILE A 191 8.90 -18.75 7.21
N GLY A 192 10.07 -18.27 6.81
CA GLY A 192 10.33 -16.91 6.39
C GLY A 192 11.17 -16.12 7.40
N ALA A 193 11.75 -15.02 6.93
CA ALA A 193 12.50 -14.06 7.75
C ALA A 193 12.18 -12.61 7.32
N GLY A 194 10.93 -12.37 6.90
CA GLY A 194 10.41 -11.05 6.59
C GLY A 194 9.92 -10.31 7.84
N SER A 195 9.37 -9.11 7.68
CA SER A 195 8.79 -8.32 8.79
C SER A 195 7.73 -9.12 9.57
N MET A 196 6.82 -9.79 8.85
CA MET A 196 5.79 -10.67 9.45
C MET A 196 6.39 -11.86 10.19
N SER A 197 7.37 -12.55 9.60
CA SER A 197 8.06 -13.68 10.24
C SER A 197 8.80 -13.25 11.50
N SER A 198 9.46 -12.09 11.48
CA SER A 198 10.13 -11.53 12.65
C SER A 198 9.15 -11.17 13.76
N LEU A 199 7.99 -10.59 13.43
CA LEU A 199 6.92 -10.33 14.39
C LEU A 199 6.35 -11.63 14.95
N ALA A 200 6.16 -12.65 14.11
CA ALA A 200 5.70 -13.96 14.53
C ALA A 200 6.67 -14.61 15.52
N ALA A 201 7.96 -14.65 15.17
CA ALA A 201 9.01 -15.18 16.02
C ALA A 201 9.10 -14.44 17.36
N ALA A 202 9.07 -13.11 17.35
CA ALA A 202 9.09 -12.30 18.57
C ALA A 202 7.83 -12.50 19.44
N THR A 203 6.66 -12.69 18.81
CA THR A 203 5.40 -12.94 19.54
C THR A 203 5.41 -14.32 20.19
N LEU A 204 5.86 -15.35 19.48
CA LEU A 204 6.05 -16.70 20.02
C LEU A 204 7.07 -16.71 21.17
N ALA A 205 8.19 -16.01 21.01
CA ALA A 205 9.20 -15.85 22.05
C ALA A 205 8.62 -15.23 23.33
N ARG A 206 7.86 -14.12 23.20
CA ARG A 206 7.17 -13.50 24.34
C ARG A 206 6.13 -14.41 24.99
N ALA A 207 5.45 -15.24 24.19
CA ALA A 207 4.49 -16.24 24.68
C ALA A 207 5.16 -17.43 25.41
N GLY A 208 6.50 -17.53 25.42
CA GLY A 208 7.23 -18.51 26.23
C GLY A 208 7.45 -19.87 25.56
N VAL A 209 7.53 -19.91 24.22
CA VAL A 209 7.96 -21.14 23.52
C VAL A 209 9.37 -21.55 23.96
N ARG A 210 9.62 -22.86 24.00
CA ARG A 210 10.92 -23.42 24.39
C ARG A 210 12.03 -23.11 23.39
N GLU A 211 11.70 -23.15 22.11
CA GLU A 211 12.66 -23.00 21.01
C GLU A 211 11.96 -22.44 19.77
N VAL A 212 12.60 -21.48 19.09
CA VAL A 212 12.17 -20.98 17.79
C VAL A 212 13.15 -21.44 16.71
N ILE A 213 12.67 -22.29 15.81
CA ILE A 213 13.39 -22.72 14.61
C ILE A 213 13.00 -21.76 13.47
N VAL A 214 13.98 -21.15 12.80
CA VAL A 214 13.73 -20.23 11.67
C VAL A 214 14.21 -20.87 10.38
N ALA A 215 13.30 -21.06 9.42
CA ALA A 215 13.62 -21.52 8.07
C ALA A 215 13.46 -20.39 7.07
N ASN A 216 14.44 -20.14 6.21
CA ASN A 216 14.30 -19.14 5.16
C ASN A 216 15.09 -19.52 3.91
N ARG A 217 14.60 -19.09 2.73
CA ARG A 217 15.32 -19.27 1.46
C ARG A 217 16.68 -18.57 1.44
N THR A 218 16.80 -17.45 2.15
CA THR A 218 18.06 -16.70 2.30
C THR A 218 18.61 -16.94 3.71
N PRO A 219 19.64 -17.79 3.89
CA PRO A 219 20.16 -18.18 5.20
C PRO A 219 20.56 -17.00 6.08
N ALA A 220 21.27 -16.02 5.51
CA ALA A 220 21.72 -14.82 6.23
C ALA A 220 20.58 -14.01 6.88
N ARG A 221 19.34 -14.06 6.36
CA ARG A 221 18.20 -13.39 7.00
C ARG A 221 17.66 -14.19 8.19
N ALA A 222 17.67 -15.53 8.10
CA ALA A 222 17.27 -16.39 9.21
C ALA A 222 18.28 -16.29 10.37
N GLU A 223 19.58 -16.28 10.06
CA GLU A 223 20.66 -16.13 11.04
C GLU A 223 20.52 -14.82 11.84
N ARG A 224 20.30 -13.69 11.16
CA ARG A 224 20.06 -12.39 11.83
C ARG A 224 18.84 -12.40 12.76
N LEU A 225 17.74 -13.04 12.35
CA LEU A 225 16.57 -13.15 13.21
C LEU A 225 16.86 -14.03 14.45
N VAL A 226 17.60 -15.11 14.27
CA VAL A 226 18.04 -15.99 15.35
C VAL A 226 18.94 -15.26 16.35
N GLU A 227 19.87 -14.43 15.86
CA GLU A 227 20.72 -13.58 16.71
C GLU A 227 19.86 -12.68 17.61
N ILE A 228 18.91 -11.94 17.02
CA ILE A 228 18.00 -11.04 17.76
C ILE A 228 17.19 -11.79 18.84
N LEU A 229 16.68 -12.99 18.52
CA LEU A 229 15.90 -13.81 19.46
C LEU A 229 16.78 -14.35 20.60
N THR A 230 18.01 -14.75 20.27
CA THR A 230 18.95 -15.30 21.24
C THR A 230 19.45 -14.22 22.19
N GLU A 231 19.72 -13.02 21.68
CA GLU A 231 20.02 -11.83 22.51
C GLU A 231 18.87 -11.47 23.46
N SER A 232 17.63 -11.71 23.02
CA SER A 232 16.43 -11.55 23.84
C SER A 232 16.18 -12.68 24.84
N GLY A 233 17.08 -13.68 24.90
CA GLY A 233 17.03 -14.79 25.85
C GLY A 233 16.20 -16.00 25.43
N THR A 234 15.74 -16.07 24.18
CA THR A 234 14.98 -17.22 23.65
C THR A 234 15.91 -18.15 22.88
N ALA A 235 15.83 -19.47 23.13
CA ALA A 235 16.60 -20.42 22.33
C ALA A 235 16.10 -20.41 20.88
N ALA A 236 17.00 -20.11 19.93
CA ALA A 236 16.65 -20.07 18.52
C ALA A 236 17.75 -20.70 17.65
N ARG A 237 17.36 -21.23 16.48
CA ARG A 237 18.31 -21.74 15.48
C ARG A 237 17.77 -21.59 14.07
N ALA A 238 18.69 -21.40 13.12
CA ALA A 238 18.35 -21.36 11.70
C ALA A 238 18.45 -22.77 11.09
N VAL A 239 17.57 -23.07 10.14
CA VAL A 239 17.60 -24.29 9.33
C VAL A 239 17.46 -23.96 7.85
N ALA A 240 17.95 -24.86 6.99
CA ALA A 240 17.73 -24.73 5.56
C ALA A 240 16.25 -24.97 5.22
N MET A 241 15.78 -24.35 4.13
CA MET A 241 14.41 -24.54 3.65
C MET A 241 14.09 -26.00 3.31
N SER A 242 15.11 -26.76 2.87
CA SER A 242 15.00 -28.20 2.61
C SER A 242 14.71 -29.04 3.86
N ASP A 243 15.04 -28.54 5.05
CA ASP A 243 14.86 -29.26 6.31
C ASP A 243 13.47 -29.02 6.94
N VAL A 244 12.65 -28.14 6.37
CA VAL A 244 11.31 -27.79 6.89
C VAL A 244 10.45 -29.02 7.13
N ALA A 245 10.37 -29.95 6.16
CA ALA A 245 9.58 -31.17 6.29
C ALA A 245 10.05 -32.06 7.46
N ARG A 246 11.35 -32.10 7.72
CA ARG A 246 11.92 -32.83 8.86
C ARG A 246 11.59 -32.13 10.16
N GLU A 247 11.69 -30.80 10.22
CA GLU A 247 11.40 -30.05 11.44
C GLU A 247 9.91 -30.11 11.82
N LEU A 248 9.00 -30.20 10.85
CA LEU A 248 7.56 -30.44 11.09
C LEU A 248 7.28 -31.73 11.89
N THR A 249 8.21 -32.68 11.93
CA THR A 249 8.09 -33.90 12.78
C THR A 249 8.32 -33.61 14.27
N ARG A 250 8.92 -32.46 14.61
CA ARG A 250 9.49 -32.15 15.94
C ARG A 250 8.92 -30.90 16.60
N VAL A 251 8.13 -30.12 15.87
CA VAL A 251 7.52 -28.88 16.36
C VAL A 251 6.04 -29.08 16.64
N ASP A 252 5.53 -28.26 17.56
CA ASP A 252 4.13 -28.27 17.97
C ASP A 252 3.34 -27.18 17.22
N VAL A 253 4.02 -26.10 16.82
CA VAL A 253 3.46 -24.99 16.05
C VAL A 253 4.37 -24.61 14.89
N ALA A 254 3.81 -24.36 13.71
CA ALA A 254 4.52 -23.71 12.62
C ALA A 254 3.77 -22.46 12.15
N VAL A 255 4.50 -21.38 11.90
CA VAL A 255 3.98 -20.13 11.36
C VAL A 255 4.65 -19.85 10.02
N SER A 256 3.86 -19.69 8.97
CA SER A 256 4.36 -19.37 7.63
C SER A 256 3.93 -17.97 7.22
N CYS A 257 4.92 -17.14 6.84
CA CYS A 257 4.70 -15.78 6.36
C CYS A 257 5.66 -15.47 5.20
N THR A 258 5.75 -16.33 4.19
CA THR A 258 6.67 -16.13 3.07
C THR A 258 6.04 -15.30 1.96
N GLY A 259 6.90 -14.79 1.05
CA GLY A 259 6.47 -14.19 -0.21
C GLY A 259 6.65 -15.15 -1.39
N ALA A 260 6.50 -16.45 -1.17
CA ALA A 260 6.61 -17.45 -2.23
C ALA A 260 5.41 -17.37 -3.17
N THR A 261 5.63 -17.59 -4.46
CA THR A 261 4.58 -17.62 -5.48
C THR A 261 3.93 -19.02 -5.60
N GLY A 262 3.95 -19.82 -4.54
CA GLY A 262 3.46 -21.19 -4.53
C GLY A 262 3.57 -21.83 -3.14
N LEU A 263 3.01 -23.04 -3.03
CA LEU A 263 2.93 -23.76 -1.75
C LEU A 263 4.31 -24.12 -1.21
N VAL A 264 4.59 -23.69 0.01
CA VAL A 264 5.76 -24.09 0.80
C VAL A 264 5.49 -25.40 1.53
N LEU A 265 4.26 -25.60 2.02
CA LEU A 265 3.84 -26.81 2.72
C LEU A 265 2.65 -27.46 1.99
N THR A 266 2.90 -28.63 1.40
CA THR A 266 1.85 -29.44 0.78
C THR A 266 1.10 -30.27 1.82
N ALA A 267 -0.14 -30.63 1.53
CA ALA A 267 -0.93 -31.49 2.43
C ALA A 267 -0.26 -32.86 2.66
N GLN A 268 0.44 -33.39 1.65
CA GLN A 268 1.20 -34.62 1.79
C GLN A 268 2.36 -34.48 2.78
N ALA A 269 3.18 -33.43 2.66
CA ALA A 269 4.31 -33.21 3.56
C ALA A 269 3.86 -33.03 5.02
N VAL A 270 2.75 -32.33 5.24
CA VAL A 270 2.15 -32.18 6.57
C VAL A 270 1.59 -33.51 7.09
N GLY A 271 0.91 -34.27 6.25
CA GLY A 271 0.37 -35.60 6.58
C GLY A 271 1.46 -36.58 6.97
N ASP A 272 2.56 -36.63 6.21
CA ASP A 272 3.71 -37.48 6.49
C ASP A 272 4.37 -37.11 7.83
N ALA A 273 4.48 -35.82 8.13
CA ALA A 273 5.06 -35.35 9.38
C ALA A 273 4.22 -35.73 10.61
N VAL A 274 2.88 -35.73 10.47
CA VAL A 274 1.93 -36.09 11.53
C VAL A 274 1.83 -37.61 11.71
N GLY A 275 1.96 -38.37 10.63
CA GLY A 275 1.93 -39.83 10.64
C GLY A 275 3.23 -40.51 11.06
N ALA A 276 4.37 -39.81 11.01
CA ALA A 276 5.67 -40.38 11.37
C ALA A 276 5.86 -40.48 12.90
N PRO A 277 6.32 -41.62 13.45
CA PRO A 277 6.79 -41.71 14.83
C PRO A 277 7.98 -40.76 15.05
N VAL A 278 8.02 -40.06 16.19
CA VAL A 278 9.12 -39.15 16.56
C VAL A 278 10.42 -39.95 16.73
N ALA A 279 11.20 -40.08 15.66
CA ALA A 279 12.48 -40.76 15.70
C ALA A 279 13.56 -39.86 16.32
N ALA A 280 14.20 -40.35 17.38
CA ALA A 280 15.39 -39.73 17.98
C ALA A 280 16.56 -39.70 16.98
N ALA A 281 17.31 -38.59 16.96
CA ALA A 281 18.36 -38.32 15.98
C ALA A 281 19.60 -39.22 16.17
N PRO A 282 20.33 -39.58 15.10
CA PRO A 282 21.75 -39.84 15.19
C PRO A 282 22.55 -38.52 15.02
N ALA A 283 23.70 -38.48 15.68
CA ALA A 283 24.62 -37.36 15.77
C ALA A 283 25.29 -36.99 14.44
N SER A 284 25.71 -35.72 14.37
CA SER A 284 26.50 -35.03 13.35
C SER A 284 27.42 -35.90 12.47
N HIS A 285 27.39 -35.67 11.15
CA HIS A 285 28.50 -36.01 10.25
C HIS A 285 29.05 -34.75 9.60
N ALA A 286 30.37 -34.59 9.79
CA ALA A 286 31.24 -33.57 9.22
C ALA A 286 31.47 -33.81 7.70
N PRO A 287 32.04 -32.85 6.96
CA PRO A 287 31.96 -32.82 5.50
C PRO A 287 32.96 -33.79 4.85
N ALA A 288 32.54 -34.45 3.77
CA ALA A 288 33.42 -35.19 2.89
C ALA A 288 33.74 -34.36 1.64
N ALA A 289 35.04 -34.32 1.34
CA ALA A 289 35.69 -33.53 0.31
C ALA A 289 35.55 -34.08 -1.12
N GLU A 290 36.03 -33.26 -2.04
CA GLU A 290 36.02 -33.28 -3.50
C GLU A 290 36.59 -34.52 -4.24
N GLY A 291 36.13 -34.66 -5.49
CA GLY A 291 36.81 -35.32 -6.63
C GLY A 291 36.37 -36.75 -6.93
N CYS A 292 36.13 -37.21 -8.16
CA CYS A 292 36.25 -36.72 -9.55
C CYS A 292 35.71 -37.89 -10.46
N PRO A 293 35.84 -37.91 -11.81
CA PRO A 293 35.25 -37.16 -12.93
C PRO A 293 34.33 -38.06 -13.83
N VAL A 294 34.12 -37.64 -15.10
CA VAL A 294 33.63 -38.33 -16.33
C VAL A 294 32.11 -38.32 -16.62
N ASP A 295 31.60 -38.06 -17.83
CA ASP A 295 32.11 -37.55 -19.13
C ASP A 295 30.89 -37.21 -20.02
N PHE A 296 31.10 -36.37 -21.02
CA PHE A 296 30.15 -35.97 -22.07
C PHE A 296 29.78 -37.14 -22.99
N GLY A 297 28.50 -37.23 -23.35
CA GLY A 297 28.00 -38.14 -24.40
C GLY A 297 26.79 -37.54 -25.11
N ALA A 298 27.07 -36.85 -26.22
CA ALA A 298 26.08 -36.27 -27.11
C ALA A 298 25.24 -37.33 -27.84
N THR A 299 23.94 -37.05 -28.04
CA THR A 299 23.24 -37.44 -29.26
C THR A 299 22.32 -36.30 -29.70
N ALA A 300 22.60 -35.79 -30.90
CA ALA A 300 21.77 -34.86 -31.66
C ALA A 300 21.13 -35.63 -32.83
N ALA A 301 19.85 -35.37 -33.09
CA ALA A 301 19.20 -35.39 -34.40
C ALA A 301 17.81 -34.77 -34.22
N ALA A 302 17.62 -33.53 -34.70
CA ALA A 302 16.93 -33.19 -35.95
C ALA A 302 15.39 -33.36 -35.84
N GLY A 303 14.53 -32.38 -36.08
CA GLY A 303 14.67 -31.16 -36.87
C GLY A 303 13.43 -31.07 -37.79
N ALA A 304 12.50 -30.18 -37.48
CA ALA A 304 11.51 -29.64 -38.42
C ALA A 304 10.99 -28.32 -37.85
N GLY A 305 11.51 -27.21 -38.37
CA GLY A 305 10.95 -25.88 -38.15
C GLY A 305 9.80 -25.60 -39.13
N LEU A 306 9.00 -24.56 -38.87
CA LEU A 306 9.06 -23.30 -39.62
C LEU A 306 8.03 -22.29 -39.07
N ALA A 307 8.52 -21.08 -38.80
CA ALA A 307 7.92 -19.76 -39.03
C ALA A 307 6.42 -19.51 -38.76
N ALA A 308 6.15 -18.70 -37.73
CA ALA A 308 5.27 -17.53 -37.81
C ALA A 308 5.45 -16.66 -36.54
N TYR A 309 6.31 -15.65 -36.61
CA TYR A 309 6.39 -14.61 -35.57
C TYR A 309 6.64 -13.25 -36.23
N THR A 310 5.61 -12.77 -36.92
CA THR A 310 5.47 -11.39 -37.40
C THR A 310 3.98 -11.14 -37.59
N ALA A 311 3.34 -10.56 -36.57
CA ALA A 311 2.10 -9.75 -36.62
C ALA A 311 1.45 -9.72 -35.23
N VAL A 312 1.93 -8.85 -34.34
CA VAL A 312 1.15 -8.39 -33.16
C VAL A 312 1.29 -6.87 -33.07
N ALA A 313 0.97 -6.19 -34.17
CA ALA A 313 0.95 -4.73 -34.26
C ALA A 313 -0.32 -4.17 -34.92
N GLU A 314 -1.33 -5.00 -35.23
CA GLU A 314 -2.58 -4.56 -35.89
C GLU A 314 -3.83 -5.21 -35.26
N ALA A 315 -3.80 -5.49 -33.95
CA ALA A 315 -4.97 -5.95 -33.19
C ALA A 315 -5.30 -5.05 -31.99
N ALA A 316 -4.83 -3.80 -32.02
CA ALA A 316 -5.09 -2.79 -30.99
C ALA A 316 -6.25 -1.83 -31.32
N ASP A 317 -6.92 -2.00 -32.48
CA ASP A 317 -7.93 -1.04 -32.97
C ASP A 317 -9.37 -1.60 -33.04
N ALA A 318 -9.61 -2.82 -32.55
CA ALA A 318 -10.91 -3.51 -32.69
C ALA A 318 -11.65 -3.80 -31.37
N VAL A 319 -11.17 -3.31 -30.22
CA VAL A 319 -11.83 -3.50 -28.90
C VAL A 319 -12.33 -2.17 -28.32
N ARG A 320 -12.61 -1.18 -29.18
CA ARG A 320 -13.06 0.17 -28.77
C ARG A 320 -14.58 0.37 -28.75
N ASP A 321 -15.38 -0.70 -28.80
CA ASP A 321 -16.84 -0.59 -28.93
C ASP A 321 -17.67 -1.57 -28.08
N GLN A 322 -17.10 -2.07 -26.98
CA GLN A 322 -17.89 -2.69 -25.90
C GLN A 322 -17.49 -2.04 -24.58
N GLY A 323 -17.95 -0.80 -24.40
CA GLY A 323 -17.79 -0.07 -23.15
C GLY A 323 -18.50 -0.80 -22.01
N VAL A 324 -17.76 -1.10 -20.95
CA VAL A 324 -18.32 -1.41 -19.65
C VAL A 324 -19.05 -0.15 -19.18
N ASP A 325 -20.34 -0.27 -18.90
CA ASP A 325 -21.16 0.83 -18.43
C ASP A 325 -20.67 1.31 -17.06
N ALA A 326 -20.04 2.48 -17.04
CA ALA A 326 -19.45 3.04 -15.84
C ALA A 326 -20.51 3.43 -14.79
N ASP A 327 -21.76 3.63 -15.22
CA ASP A 327 -22.91 3.84 -14.32
C ASP A 327 -23.16 2.60 -13.45
N SER A 328 -22.81 1.39 -13.93
CA SER A 328 -22.93 0.15 -13.16
C SER A 328 -21.88 0.03 -12.05
N LEU A 329 -20.73 0.71 -12.17
CA LEU A 329 -19.69 0.77 -11.13
C LEU A 329 -19.98 1.90 -10.11
N GLU A 330 -20.60 3.00 -10.56
CA GLU A 330 -21.08 4.07 -9.66
C GLU A 330 -22.17 3.57 -8.70
N LEU A 331 -23.09 2.71 -9.16
CA LEU A 331 -24.13 2.13 -8.31
C LEU A 331 -23.56 1.32 -7.13
N HIS A 332 -22.42 0.65 -7.32
CA HIS A 332 -21.75 -0.13 -6.27
C HIS A 332 -21.00 0.76 -5.25
N GLY A 333 -20.58 1.98 -5.63
CA GLY A 333 -19.97 2.94 -4.71
C GLY A 333 -20.93 3.48 -3.64
N SER A 334 -22.25 3.40 -3.86
CA SER A 334 -23.27 3.82 -2.89
C SER A 334 -23.60 2.77 -1.82
N TRP A 335 -23.29 1.49 -2.05
CA TRP A 335 -23.58 0.41 -1.11
C TRP A 335 -22.54 0.25 0.00
N ALA A 336 -21.32 0.76 -0.19
CA ALA A 336 -20.26 0.66 0.82
C ALA A 336 -20.57 1.44 2.11
N ASP A 337 -21.35 2.53 2.02
CA ASP A 337 -21.68 3.37 3.18
C ASP A 337 -22.92 2.87 3.96
N ASN A 338 -23.70 1.93 3.40
CA ASN A 338 -24.97 1.45 3.97
C ASN A 338 -25.10 -0.09 4.07
N ALA A 339 -24.03 -0.87 3.83
CA ALA A 339 -24.08 -2.34 3.90
C ALA A 339 -24.17 -2.87 5.35
N THR A 340 -25.33 -2.68 5.98
CA THR A 340 -25.85 -3.63 6.96
C THR A 340 -26.74 -4.64 6.22
N GLY A 341 -26.18 -5.82 5.90
CA GLY A 341 -26.89 -6.97 5.30
C GLY A 341 -26.83 -7.01 3.76
N ALA A 342 -26.56 -8.12 3.07
CA ALA A 342 -26.59 -9.53 3.43
C ALA A 342 -25.42 -10.28 2.76
N ARG A 343 -24.71 -11.10 3.53
CA ARG A 343 -23.71 -12.05 3.03
C ARG A 343 -24.41 -13.08 2.12
N PRO A 344 -23.82 -13.50 0.98
CA PRO A 344 -24.35 -14.64 0.23
C PRO A 344 -24.36 -15.87 1.15
N ALA A 345 -25.57 -16.38 1.41
CA ALA A 345 -25.80 -17.53 2.25
C ALA A 345 -25.27 -18.80 1.56
N GLY A 346 -24.08 -19.27 1.96
CA GLY A 346 -23.52 -20.50 1.38
C GLY A 346 -22.14 -20.95 1.88
N ARG A 347 -21.48 -20.25 2.81
CA ARG A 347 -20.21 -20.72 3.38
C ARG A 347 -20.45 -21.68 4.55
N ARG A 348 -20.20 -22.95 4.29
CA ARG A 348 -20.33 -24.06 5.24
C ARG A 348 -19.25 -23.92 6.32
N ARG A 349 -19.64 -23.52 7.55
CA ARG A 349 -18.74 -23.50 8.72
C ARG A 349 -17.93 -24.80 8.76
N ILE A 350 -16.61 -24.69 8.68
CA ILE A 350 -15.71 -25.83 8.87
C ILE A 350 -15.88 -26.26 10.34
N PRO A 351 -16.29 -27.52 10.63
CA PRO A 351 -16.52 -27.94 12.01
C PRO A 351 -15.20 -27.90 12.78
N ALA A 352 -15.23 -27.28 13.96
CA ALA A 352 -14.09 -27.23 14.87
C ALA A 352 -13.63 -28.67 15.18
N GLN A 353 -12.43 -29.05 14.74
CA GLN A 353 -11.86 -30.35 15.09
C GLN A 353 -11.58 -30.39 16.60
N THR A 354 -12.30 -31.26 17.31
CA THR A 354 -12.26 -31.46 18.77
C THR A 354 -11.33 -32.62 19.21
N GLY A 355 -10.37 -33.01 18.37
CA GLY A 355 -9.34 -34.02 18.71
C GLY A 355 -8.05 -33.39 19.29
N PRO A 356 -7.16 -34.20 19.88
CA PRO A 356 -5.83 -33.72 20.31
C PRO A 356 -5.04 -33.19 19.10
N VAL A 357 -4.66 -31.91 19.16
CA VAL A 357 -3.88 -31.25 18.11
C VAL A 357 -2.42 -31.62 18.26
N ARG A 358 -1.88 -32.39 17.32
CA ARG A 358 -0.47 -32.76 17.23
C ARG A 358 0.36 -31.64 16.62
N LEU A 359 -0.18 -30.92 15.62
CA LEU A 359 0.50 -29.82 14.95
C LEU A 359 -0.47 -28.65 14.72
N ALA A 360 -0.10 -27.49 15.21
CA ALA A 360 -0.77 -26.22 14.93
C ALA A 360 -0.05 -25.49 13.79
N LEU A 361 -0.80 -24.95 12.84
CA LEU A 361 -0.28 -24.22 11.68
C LEU A 361 -0.97 -22.87 11.60
N LEU A 362 -0.18 -21.82 11.43
CA LEU A 362 -0.65 -20.46 11.16
C LEU A 362 -0.11 -20.02 9.80
N ASP A 363 -1.00 -19.80 8.84
CA ASP A 363 -0.65 -19.30 7.51
C ASP A 363 -1.09 -17.84 7.36
N LEU A 364 -0.11 -16.94 7.24
CA LEU A 364 -0.33 -15.51 7.03
C LEU A 364 0.27 -15.04 5.69
N ALA A 365 0.58 -15.96 4.78
CA ALA A 365 1.11 -15.63 3.46
C ALA A 365 -0.01 -15.36 2.43
N MET A 366 0.33 -14.54 1.43
CA MET A 366 -0.54 -14.29 0.29
C MET A 366 0.32 -14.13 -0.97
N PRO A 367 0.25 -15.06 -1.96
CA PRO A 367 -0.54 -16.31 -1.96
C PRO A 367 -0.24 -17.25 -0.78
N ARG A 368 -1.17 -18.14 -0.42
CA ARG A 368 -0.98 -19.08 0.70
C ARG A 368 0.29 -19.92 0.57
N ASP A 369 0.97 -20.09 1.69
CA ASP A 369 2.12 -20.98 1.79
C ASP A 369 1.69 -22.43 2.05
N ILE A 370 0.54 -22.62 2.70
CA ILE A 370 0.06 -23.92 3.16
C ILE A 370 -1.15 -24.36 2.34
N ASP A 371 -1.11 -25.61 1.88
CA ASP A 371 -2.21 -26.21 1.13
C ASP A 371 -3.51 -26.23 1.97
N ALA A 372 -4.60 -25.71 1.41
CA ALA A 372 -5.92 -25.71 2.04
C ALA A 372 -6.39 -27.11 2.47
N ALA A 373 -5.97 -28.16 1.74
CA ALA A 373 -6.31 -29.54 2.03
C ALA A 373 -5.82 -30.02 3.41
N VAL A 374 -4.87 -29.30 4.03
CA VAL A 374 -4.37 -29.55 5.39
C VAL A 374 -5.49 -29.47 6.45
N HIS A 375 -6.55 -28.67 6.22
CA HIS A 375 -7.73 -28.63 7.10
C HIS A 375 -8.40 -30.00 7.32
N ARG A 376 -8.15 -30.96 6.42
CA ARG A 376 -8.76 -32.30 6.47
C ARG A 376 -7.86 -33.34 7.13
N ILE A 377 -6.63 -32.97 7.53
CA ILE A 377 -5.68 -33.91 8.14
C ILE A 377 -5.99 -34.05 9.63
N PRO A 378 -6.26 -35.28 10.13
CA PRO A 378 -6.50 -35.49 11.55
C PRO A 378 -5.29 -35.10 12.42
N GLY A 379 -5.54 -34.45 13.55
CA GLY A 379 -4.48 -34.02 14.46
C GLY A 379 -3.73 -32.77 14.01
N VAL A 380 -4.14 -32.14 12.90
CA VAL A 380 -3.63 -30.84 12.47
C VAL A 380 -4.69 -29.78 12.66
N ARG A 381 -4.29 -28.63 13.19
CA ARG A 381 -5.13 -27.43 13.21
C ARG A 381 -4.46 -26.36 12.38
N LEU A 382 -5.11 -25.95 11.29
CA LEU A 382 -4.69 -24.83 10.46
C LEU A 382 -5.58 -23.63 10.78
N VAL A 383 -4.95 -22.47 10.98
CA VAL A 383 -5.57 -21.16 11.01
C VAL A 383 -4.91 -20.37 9.88
N ASP A 384 -5.70 -20.01 8.88
CA ASP A 384 -5.28 -19.19 7.74
C ASP A 384 -6.00 -17.83 7.75
N ILE A 385 -5.62 -16.95 6.82
CA ILE A 385 -6.23 -15.63 6.66
C ILE A 385 -7.76 -15.70 6.52
N GLU A 386 -8.31 -16.70 5.83
CA GLU A 386 -9.77 -16.87 5.69
C GLU A 386 -10.43 -17.18 7.04
N SER A 387 -9.83 -18.08 7.82
CA SER A 387 -10.30 -18.43 9.18
C SER A 387 -10.25 -17.23 10.13
N LEU A 388 -9.21 -16.39 10.03
CA LEU A 388 -9.08 -15.17 10.83
C LEU A 388 -10.15 -14.13 10.46
N ALA A 389 -10.40 -13.94 9.16
CA ALA A 389 -11.41 -13.01 8.68
C ALA A 389 -12.83 -13.37 9.18
N GLU A 390 -13.13 -14.66 9.29
CA GLU A 390 -14.40 -15.13 9.85
C GLU A 390 -14.51 -14.85 11.36
N ALA A 391 -13.42 -15.03 12.11
CA ALA A 391 -13.38 -14.86 13.54
C ALA A 391 -13.37 -13.39 14.00
N SER A 392 -12.76 -12.48 13.23
CA SER A 392 -12.66 -11.06 13.62
C SER A 392 -13.98 -10.29 13.49
N ALA A 393 -14.94 -10.80 12.69
CA ALA A 393 -16.23 -10.16 12.46
C ALA A 393 -17.10 -10.02 13.71
N ASP A 394 -16.82 -10.77 14.79
CA ASP A 394 -17.64 -10.83 16.00
C ASP A 394 -17.04 -10.01 17.19
N ALA A 395 -15.99 -9.21 16.98
CA ALA A 395 -15.30 -8.48 18.05
C ALA A 395 -16.00 -7.15 18.46
N PRO A 396 -16.23 -6.88 19.76
CA PRO A 396 -16.85 -5.65 20.24
C PRO A 396 -15.87 -4.47 20.27
N MET A 397 -15.99 -3.52 19.34
CA MET A 397 -15.05 -2.38 19.19
C MET A 397 -15.68 -1.02 18.87
N ALA A 398 -16.98 -0.82 19.15
CA ALA A 398 -17.72 0.33 18.59
C ALA A 398 -17.18 1.71 19.02
N ALA A 399 -16.85 1.92 20.30
CA ALA A 399 -16.54 3.26 20.81
C ALA A 399 -15.18 3.83 20.36
N ASP A 400 -14.12 3.01 20.35
CA ASP A 400 -12.79 3.44 19.88
C ASP A 400 -12.79 3.69 18.37
N VAL A 401 -13.55 2.89 17.62
CA VAL A 401 -13.73 3.06 16.17
C VAL A 401 -14.40 4.38 15.84
N ASP A 402 -15.43 4.79 16.60
CA ASP A 402 -16.11 6.07 16.39
C ASP A 402 -15.19 7.27 16.61
N GLN A 403 -14.31 7.22 17.61
CA GLN A 403 -13.31 8.26 17.83
C GLN A 403 -12.34 8.38 16.65
N VAL A 404 -11.87 7.26 16.11
CA VAL A 404 -10.98 7.26 14.94
C VAL A 404 -11.70 7.76 13.69
N ARG A 405 -12.97 7.40 13.47
CA ARG A 405 -13.79 7.94 12.36
C ARG A 405 -13.93 9.46 12.45
N SER A 406 -14.04 10.02 13.64
CA SER A 406 -14.03 11.49 13.84
C SER A 406 -12.69 12.10 13.42
N ILE A 407 -11.57 11.50 13.85
CA ILE A 407 -10.22 11.97 13.46
C ILE A 407 -10.06 11.94 11.94
N VAL A 408 -10.46 10.84 11.29
CA VAL A 408 -10.40 10.71 9.83
C VAL A 408 -11.24 11.79 9.14
N SER A 409 -12.47 12.02 9.61
CA SER A 409 -13.37 13.01 9.02
C SER A 409 -12.80 14.43 9.10
N ASP A 410 -12.25 14.82 10.25
CA ASP A 410 -11.62 16.13 10.46
C ASP A 410 -10.39 16.30 9.54
N GLU A 411 -9.59 15.25 9.39
CA GLU A 411 -8.37 15.28 8.59
C GLU A 411 -8.66 15.29 7.08
N VAL A 412 -9.71 14.60 6.62
CA VAL A 412 -10.17 14.69 5.23
C VAL A 412 -10.61 16.11 4.91
N ALA A 413 -11.40 16.73 5.79
CA ALA A 413 -11.84 18.11 5.62
C ALA A 413 -10.65 19.09 5.58
N ALA A 414 -9.67 18.91 6.47
CA ALA A 414 -8.45 19.71 6.49
C ALA A 414 -7.59 19.52 5.23
N PHE A 415 -7.43 18.27 4.77
CA PHE A 415 -6.69 17.96 3.55
C PHE A 415 -7.34 18.58 2.31
N GLY A 416 -8.66 18.42 2.14
CA GLY A 416 -9.39 19.03 1.03
C GLY A 416 -9.31 20.56 1.03
N ALA A 417 -9.38 21.19 2.21
CA ALA A 417 -9.19 22.63 2.35
C ALA A 417 -7.77 23.08 1.92
N ALA A 418 -6.74 22.33 2.31
CA ALA A 418 -5.37 22.59 1.89
C ALA A 418 -5.18 22.43 0.38
N GLN A 419 -5.77 21.39 -0.23
CA GLN A 419 -5.70 21.15 -1.67
C GLN A 419 -6.36 22.28 -2.48
N ARG A 420 -7.56 22.72 -2.07
CA ARG A 420 -8.23 23.86 -2.72
C ARG A 420 -7.41 25.14 -2.62
N ALA A 421 -6.80 25.42 -1.47
CA ALA A 421 -5.92 26.57 -1.29
C ALA A 421 -4.64 26.48 -2.16
N ALA A 422 -4.09 25.27 -2.34
CA ALA A 422 -2.95 25.03 -3.22
C ALA A 422 -3.31 25.29 -4.69
N HIS A 423 -4.49 24.86 -5.15
CA HIS A 423 -4.95 25.05 -6.52
C HIS A 423 -5.08 26.52 -6.93
N ILE A 424 -5.36 27.43 -5.98
CA ILE A 424 -5.47 28.87 -6.26
C ILE A 424 -4.12 29.59 -6.30
N THR A 425 -3.08 29.01 -5.69
CA THR A 425 -1.79 29.69 -5.54
C THR A 425 -1.16 30.12 -6.89
N PRO A 426 -1.16 29.29 -7.95
CA PRO A 426 -0.67 29.71 -9.27
C PRO A 426 -1.43 30.90 -9.86
N THR A 427 -2.75 30.94 -9.70
CA THR A 427 -3.60 32.06 -10.16
C THR A 427 -3.25 33.36 -9.44
N VAL A 428 -2.98 33.29 -8.12
CA VAL A 428 -2.54 34.44 -7.32
C VAL A 428 -1.16 34.94 -7.75
N VAL A 429 -0.24 34.03 -8.07
CA VAL A 429 1.09 34.38 -8.56
C VAL A 429 1.02 35.02 -9.94
N ALA A 430 0.23 34.48 -10.86
CA ALA A 430 -0.01 35.06 -12.18
C ALA A 430 -0.62 36.48 -12.08
N LEU A 431 -1.59 36.69 -11.18
CA LEU A 431 -2.15 38.01 -10.92
C LEU A 431 -1.09 39.02 -10.47
N ARG A 432 -0.16 38.61 -9.60
CA ARG A 432 0.94 39.48 -9.15
C ARG A 432 1.94 39.78 -10.26
N ALA A 433 2.21 38.81 -11.13
CA ALA A 433 3.08 39.00 -12.29
C ALA A 433 2.46 40.03 -13.26
N MET A 434 1.19 39.85 -13.63
CA MET A 434 0.44 40.82 -14.44
C MET A 434 0.50 42.23 -13.84
N ALA A 435 0.29 42.36 -12.53
CA ALA A 435 0.34 43.65 -11.87
C ALA A 435 1.74 44.28 -11.89
N ALA A 436 2.79 43.47 -11.76
CA ALA A 436 4.17 43.93 -11.88
C ALA A 436 4.48 44.44 -13.30
N ASP A 437 3.95 43.79 -14.34
CA ASP A 437 4.10 44.21 -15.74
C ASP A 437 3.38 45.53 -16.01
N VAL A 438 2.18 45.72 -15.47
CA VAL A 438 1.46 47.01 -15.53
C VAL A 438 2.28 48.11 -14.86
N VAL A 439 2.85 47.86 -13.68
CA VAL A 439 3.71 48.82 -12.99
C VAL A 439 4.96 49.14 -13.82
N ALA A 440 5.62 48.14 -14.40
CA ALA A 440 6.79 48.34 -15.25
C ALA A 440 6.47 49.19 -16.49
N GLY A 441 5.32 48.94 -17.14
CA GLY A 441 4.84 49.74 -18.27
C GLY A 441 4.56 51.20 -17.91
N GLU A 442 3.94 51.46 -16.76
CA GLU A 442 3.66 52.83 -16.31
C GLU A 442 4.94 53.58 -15.87
N VAL A 443 5.89 52.88 -15.24
CA VAL A 443 7.21 53.45 -14.94
C VAL A 443 7.94 53.84 -16.23
N ALA A 444 7.99 52.97 -17.23
CA ALA A 444 8.61 53.28 -18.52
C ALA A 444 7.95 54.47 -19.24
N ARG A 445 6.61 54.59 -19.16
CA ARG A 445 5.88 55.77 -19.67
C ARG A 445 6.25 57.05 -18.93
N LEU A 446 6.42 56.98 -17.61
CA LEU A 446 6.84 58.11 -16.80
C LEU A 446 8.24 58.58 -17.21
N GLU A 447 9.18 57.65 -17.41
CA GLU A 447 10.55 57.95 -17.86
C GLU A 447 10.56 58.68 -19.22
N GLY A 448 9.71 58.27 -20.16
CA GLY A 448 9.59 58.93 -21.46
C GLY A 448 8.95 60.32 -21.41
N ARG A 449 8.08 60.59 -20.42
CA ARG A 449 7.34 61.87 -20.31
C ARG A 449 8.02 62.90 -19.41
N LEU A 450 8.84 62.46 -18.46
CA LEU A 450 9.54 63.29 -17.49
C LEU A 450 11.03 62.94 -17.49
N PRO A 451 11.75 63.24 -18.59
CA PRO A 451 13.18 62.90 -18.72
C PRO A 451 14.05 63.65 -17.71
N ASP A 452 13.58 64.78 -17.20
CA ASP A 452 14.31 65.67 -16.28
C ASP A 452 14.27 65.22 -14.80
N LEU A 453 13.55 64.13 -14.47
CA LEU A 453 13.54 63.59 -13.11
C LEU A 453 14.90 62.98 -12.75
N ASP A 454 15.41 63.35 -11.59
CA ASP A 454 16.64 62.75 -11.06
C ASP A 454 16.41 61.27 -10.66
N GLU A 455 17.50 60.50 -10.58
CA GLU A 455 17.44 59.06 -10.31
C GLU A 455 16.79 58.74 -8.96
N LYS A 456 16.97 59.61 -7.96
CA LYS A 456 16.43 59.42 -6.62
C LYS A 456 14.92 59.64 -6.59
N GLN A 457 14.45 60.67 -7.27
CA GLN A 457 13.03 60.98 -7.46
C GLN A 457 12.33 59.87 -8.24
N ARG A 458 12.98 59.37 -9.31
CA ARG A 458 12.47 58.25 -10.12
C ARG A 458 12.32 56.98 -9.31
N ALA A 459 13.31 56.65 -8.48
CA ALA A 459 13.25 55.51 -7.57
C ALA A 459 12.10 55.67 -6.54
N GLU A 460 11.92 56.85 -5.94
CA GLU A 460 10.86 57.09 -4.96
C GLU A 460 9.46 56.97 -5.59
N VAL A 461 9.27 57.49 -6.80
CA VAL A 461 8.00 57.36 -7.54
C VAL A 461 7.73 55.89 -7.86
N THR A 462 8.73 55.17 -8.39
CA THR A 462 8.62 53.73 -8.70
C THR A 462 8.27 52.91 -7.46
N GLN A 463 8.93 53.18 -6.34
CA GLN A 463 8.67 52.49 -5.07
C GLN A 463 7.28 52.84 -4.51
N THR A 464 6.79 54.06 -4.73
CA THR A 464 5.45 54.46 -4.33
C THR A 464 4.39 53.72 -5.14
N VAL A 465 4.54 53.63 -6.46
CA VAL A 465 3.62 52.88 -7.33
C VAL A 465 3.59 51.40 -6.95
N ARG A 466 4.76 50.76 -6.76
CA ARG A 466 4.85 49.36 -6.28
C ARG A 466 4.15 49.17 -4.94
N ARG A 467 4.41 50.04 -3.95
CA ARG A 467 3.75 49.97 -2.62
C ARG A 467 2.23 50.10 -2.70
N VAL A 468 1.70 50.92 -3.61
CA VAL A 468 0.24 51.04 -3.80
C VAL A 468 -0.33 49.76 -4.36
N VAL A 469 0.26 49.20 -5.41
CA VAL A 469 -0.20 47.94 -6.03
C VAL A 469 -0.10 46.77 -5.05
N ASP A 470 1.02 46.64 -4.34
CA ASP A 470 1.20 45.60 -3.32
C ASP A 470 0.12 45.67 -2.23
N LYS A 471 -0.22 46.88 -1.75
CA LYS A 471 -1.29 47.09 -0.77
C LYS A 471 -2.67 46.74 -1.32
N LEU A 472 -2.94 47.07 -2.59
CA LEU A 472 -4.21 46.76 -3.24
C LEU A 472 -4.39 45.26 -3.46
N LEU A 473 -3.32 44.52 -3.76
CA LEU A 473 -3.38 43.08 -4.02
C LEU A 473 -3.24 42.20 -2.77
N HIS A 474 -2.61 42.69 -1.71
CA HIS A 474 -2.37 41.89 -0.51
C HIS A 474 -3.67 41.37 0.12
N ALA A 475 -4.63 42.24 0.44
CA ALA A 475 -5.86 41.83 1.12
C ALA A 475 -6.78 40.93 0.26
N PRO A 476 -7.03 41.24 -1.03
CA PRO A 476 -7.82 40.36 -1.90
C PRO A 476 -7.18 38.99 -2.11
N THR A 477 -5.86 38.93 -2.31
CA THR A 477 -5.18 37.64 -2.54
C THR A 477 -5.19 36.74 -1.29
N VAL A 478 -5.05 37.32 -0.10
CA VAL A 478 -5.19 36.57 1.16
C VAL A 478 -6.64 36.11 1.37
N ARG A 479 -7.61 37.00 1.14
CA ARG A 479 -9.03 36.67 1.36
C ARG A 479 -9.52 35.58 0.43
N ILE A 480 -9.07 35.57 -0.82
CA ILE A 480 -9.46 34.54 -1.79
C ILE A 480 -8.86 33.17 -1.40
N LYS A 481 -7.61 33.11 -0.91
CA LYS A 481 -7.06 31.85 -0.40
C LYS A 481 -7.86 31.31 0.79
N GLN A 482 -8.36 32.17 1.66
CA GLN A 482 -9.23 31.77 2.78
C GLN A 482 -10.59 31.25 2.29
N LEU A 483 -11.25 32.01 1.41
CA LEU A 483 -12.57 31.64 0.86
C LEU A 483 -12.51 30.35 0.02
N ALA A 484 -11.37 30.06 -0.58
CA ALA A 484 -11.17 28.83 -1.34
C ALA A 484 -10.97 27.59 -0.46
N ALA A 485 -10.47 27.77 0.76
CA ALA A 485 -10.36 26.69 1.72
C ALA A 485 -11.75 26.23 2.21
N GLU A 486 -12.77 27.10 2.12
CA GLU A 486 -14.15 26.80 2.50
C GLU A 486 -14.87 25.89 1.46
N PRO A 487 -15.87 25.09 1.88
CA PRO A 487 -16.68 24.28 0.96
C PRO A 487 -17.39 25.17 -0.08
N GLY A 488 -17.30 24.79 -1.36
CA GLY A 488 -17.84 25.58 -2.48
C GLY A 488 -16.88 26.62 -3.07
N GLY A 489 -15.65 26.71 -2.57
CA GLY A 489 -14.64 27.68 -3.02
C GLY A 489 -13.99 27.41 -4.38
N ALA A 490 -14.36 26.35 -5.09
CA ALA A 490 -13.75 25.95 -6.37
C ALA A 490 -13.89 27.03 -7.47
N GLY A 491 -14.99 27.79 -7.47
CA GLY A 491 -15.24 28.82 -8.47
C GLY A 491 -14.41 30.11 -8.32
N TYR A 492 -13.69 30.29 -7.21
CA TYR A 492 -12.93 31.53 -6.99
C TYR A 492 -11.68 31.63 -7.87
N ALA A 493 -11.08 30.50 -8.25
CA ALA A 493 -9.94 30.47 -9.18
C ALA A 493 -10.37 30.98 -10.57
N ASP A 494 -11.51 30.48 -11.06
CA ASP A 494 -12.06 30.87 -12.35
C ASP A 494 -12.58 32.30 -12.33
N ALA A 495 -13.24 32.71 -11.25
CA ALA A 495 -13.63 34.11 -11.06
C ALA A 495 -12.42 35.05 -11.14
N LEU A 496 -11.28 34.70 -10.54
CA LEU A 496 -10.06 35.50 -10.65
C LEU A 496 -9.52 35.55 -12.09
N ARG A 497 -9.50 34.41 -12.80
CA ARG A 497 -9.06 34.35 -14.20
C ARG A 497 -9.93 35.24 -15.08
N THR A 498 -11.25 35.20 -14.90
CA THR A 498 -12.20 36.01 -15.65
C THR A 498 -12.15 37.48 -15.28
N LEU A 499 -12.09 37.83 -13.99
CA LEU A 499 -12.12 39.22 -13.53
C LEU A 499 -10.86 40.00 -13.93
N PHE A 500 -9.72 39.33 -14.04
CA PHE A 500 -8.43 39.96 -14.35
C PHE A 500 -7.87 39.57 -15.72
N ASP A 501 -8.64 38.84 -16.54
CA ASP A 501 -8.24 38.36 -17.87
C ASP A 501 -6.84 37.71 -17.87
N LEU A 502 -6.62 36.81 -16.90
CA LEU A 502 -5.32 36.18 -16.70
C LEU A 502 -5.06 35.15 -17.80
N ASP A 503 -3.93 35.30 -18.48
CA ASP A 503 -3.48 34.37 -19.52
C ASP A 503 -3.32 32.93 -18.96
N PRO A 504 -4.05 31.94 -19.53
CA PRO A 504 -3.93 30.54 -19.13
C PRO A 504 -2.51 29.97 -19.26
N GLU A 505 -1.71 30.43 -20.23
CA GLU A 505 -0.34 29.95 -20.41
C GLU A 505 0.57 30.44 -19.28
N THR A 506 0.41 31.68 -18.84
CA THR A 506 1.12 32.25 -17.70
C THR A 506 0.80 31.48 -16.40
N VAL A 507 -0.46 31.13 -16.15
CA VAL A 507 -0.86 30.33 -14.98
C VAL A 507 -0.28 28.91 -15.04
N ALA A 508 -0.31 28.29 -16.23
CA ALA A 508 0.27 26.97 -16.45
C ALA A 508 1.80 26.97 -16.28
N ALA A 509 2.50 28.01 -16.75
CA ALA A 509 3.94 28.17 -16.60
C ALA A 509 4.35 28.30 -15.11
N VAL A 510 3.61 29.08 -14.33
CA VAL A 510 3.81 29.19 -12.87
C VAL A 510 3.58 27.85 -12.18
N SER A 511 2.52 27.13 -12.58
CA SER A 511 2.23 25.80 -12.02
C SER A 511 3.36 24.81 -12.29
N ARG A 512 3.94 24.81 -13.50
CA ARG A 512 5.12 23.98 -13.85
C ARG A 512 6.39 24.40 -13.11
N ALA A 513 6.61 25.69 -12.92
CA ALA A 513 7.76 26.20 -12.18
C ALA A 513 7.69 25.80 -10.69
N ASP A 514 6.52 25.93 -10.07
CA ASP A 514 6.28 25.46 -8.71
C ASP A 514 6.53 23.95 -8.57
N LEU A 515 6.14 23.14 -9.56
CA LEU A 515 6.42 21.69 -9.58
C LEU A 515 7.93 21.40 -9.57
N SER A 516 8.71 22.10 -10.40
CA SER A 516 10.17 21.93 -10.45
C SER A 516 10.91 22.34 -9.17
N ASP A 517 10.45 23.39 -8.47
CA ASP A 517 11.07 23.86 -7.22
C ASP A 517 10.80 22.91 -6.02
N ALA A 518 9.68 22.20 -6.04
CA ALA A 518 9.39 21.18 -5.03
C ALA A 518 10.25 19.93 -5.23
N ASP A 519 10.50 19.52 -6.48
CA ASP A 519 11.38 18.38 -6.78
C ASP A 519 12.82 18.62 -6.32
N VAL A 520 13.30 19.87 -6.43
CA VAL A 520 14.62 20.28 -5.91
C VAL A 520 14.64 20.21 -4.38
N LYS A 521 13.61 20.73 -3.69
CA LYS A 521 13.51 20.63 -2.23
C LYS A 521 13.42 19.18 -1.73
N ASN A 522 12.72 18.31 -2.44
CA ASN A 522 12.59 16.90 -2.08
C ASN A 522 13.94 16.16 -2.22
N ARG A 523 14.75 16.52 -3.24
CA ARG A 523 16.14 16.05 -3.39
C ARG A 523 17.04 16.52 -2.25
N ASP A 524 16.86 17.76 -1.78
CA ASP A 524 17.65 18.33 -0.69
C ASP A 524 17.33 17.70 0.68
N VAL A 525 16.07 17.36 0.94
CA VAL A 525 15.67 16.62 2.15
C VAL A 525 16.25 15.20 2.12
N LYS A 526 16.19 14.51 0.97
CA LYS A 526 16.78 13.17 0.78
C LYS A 526 18.30 13.17 0.99
N ASN A 527 19.01 14.22 0.54
CA ASN A 527 20.44 14.38 0.77
C ASN A 527 20.80 14.66 2.24
N ARG A 528 19.92 15.35 3.00
CA ARG A 528 20.12 15.58 4.43
C ARG A 528 19.91 14.30 5.26
N ASP A 529 18.90 13.52 4.92
CA ASP A 529 18.61 12.26 5.62
C ASP A 529 19.66 11.18 5.33
N ALA A 530 20.20 11.13 4.11
CA ALA A 530 21.34 10.27 3.77
C ALA A 530 22.62 10.65 4.54
N LYS A 531 22.85 11.95 4.75
CA LYS A 531 24.03 12.46 5.48
C LYS A 531 23.95 12.21 6.99
N ASN A 532 22.74 12.14 7.56
CA ASN A 532 22.53 11.80 8.96
C ASN A 532 22.64 10.29 9.24
N ARG A 533 22.37 9.42 8.26
CA ARG A 533 22.53 7.96 8.41
C ARG A 533 23.98 7.48 8.29
N GLY A 534 24.88 8.28 7.72
CA GLY A 534 26.32 7.97 7.64
C GLY A 534 27.15 8.44 8.85
N ARG A 535 26.51 8.96 9.90
CA ARG A 535 27.18 9.56 11.07
C ARG A 535 26.74 8.98 12.42
N SER A 536 25.96 7.90 12.44
CA SER A 536 25.61 7.15 13.65
C SER A 536 26.40 5.85 13.74
#